data_AF-A0A6B0Z2J6-F1
#
_entry.id   AF-A0A6B0Z2J6-F1
#
_cell.length_a   1.000
_cell.length_b   1.000
_cell.length_c   1.000
_cell.angle_alpha   90.00
_cell.angle_beta   90.00
_cell.angle_gamma   90.00
#
_symmetry.space_group_name_H-M   'P 1'
#
loop_
_entity.id
_entity.type
_entity.pdbx_description
1 polymer ?
#
loop_
_entity_poly.entity_id
_entity_poly.type
_entity_poly.pdbx_seq_one_letter_code
_entity_poly.pdbx_strand_id
1 'polypeptide(L)' 'MDIEELRSRALAQLLENVRTGFDPYYQQQYTYVMPSIGRYEWQWFWDSCFHAIALSTLDVELAKQELATLLIPQ' A
#
# COMPACT_ATOMS: atom_id res chain seq x y z
N MET A 1 24.91 0.17 -6.79
CA MET A 1 23.65 0.76 -6.31
C MET A 1 23.81 0.96 -4.83
N ASP A 2 23.68 2.22 -4.40
CA ASP A 2 23.76 2.58 -2.99
C ASP A 2 22.49 2.14 -2.23
N ILE A 3 22.56 1.94 -0.92
CA ILE A 3 21.40 1.56 -0.10
C ILE A 3 20.32 2.64 -0.16
N GLU A 4 20.70 3.92 -0.08
CA GLU A 4 19.74 5.03 -0.17
C GLU A 4 19.06 5.09 -1.54
N GLU A 5 19.81 4.80 -2.61
CA GLU A 5 19.26 4.70 -3.96
C GLU A 5 18.23 3.56 -4.06
N LEU A 6 18.54 2.38 -3.49
CA LEU A 6 17.62 1.25 -3.46
C LEU A 6 16.36 1.56 -2.65
N ARG A 7 16.49 2.20 -1.49
CA ARG A 7 15.34 2.60 -0.64
C ARG A 7 14.44 3.58 -1.37
N SER A 8 15.03 4.60 -2.03
CA SER A 8 14.30 5.59 -2.82
C SER A 8 13.52 4.94 -3.97
N ARG A 9 14.16 4.02 -4.71
CA ARG A 9 13.50 3.27 -5.79
C ARG A 9 12.39 2.35 -5.29
N ALA A 10 12.61 1.66 -4.17
CA ALA A 10 11.59 0.81 -3.57
C ALA A 10 10.36 1.61 -3.12
N LEU A 11 10.57 2.77 -2.47
CA LEU A 11 9.48 3.67 -2.08
C LEU A 11 8.74 4.20 -3.31
N ALA A 12 9.47 4.66 -4.34
CA ALA A 12 8.85 5.13 -5.57
C ALA A 12 7.94 4.06 -6.21
N GLN A 13 8.38 2.80 -6.23
CA GLN A 13 7.59 1.69 -6.76
C GLN A 13 6.30 1.45 -5.94
N LEU A 14 6.37 1.53 -4.61
CA LEU A 14 5.20 1.38 -3.75
C LEU A 14 4.23 2.55 -3.93
N LEU A 15 4.74 3.79 -4.05
CA LEU A 15 3.92 5.00 -4.24
C LEU A 15 3.17 4.99 -5.58
N GLU A 16 3.79 4.52 -6.66
CA GLU A 16 3.15 4.39 -7.97
C GLU A 16 1.94 3.44 -7.92
N ASN A 17 2.00 2.46 -7.03
CA ASN A 17 0.98 1.45 -6.84
C ASN A 17 -0.10 1.84 -5.82
N VAL A 18 -0.03 3.04 -5.22
CA VAL A 18 -1.05 3.50 -4.27
C VAL A 18 -2.40 3.70 -4.99
N ARG A 19 -3.45 3.26 -4.32
CA ARG A 19 -4.85 3.48 -4.66
C ARG A 19 -5.54 4.09 -3.47
N THR A 20 -6.27 5.17 -3.72
CA THR A 20 -7.09 5.86 -2.73
C THR A 20 -8.49 6.07 -3.26
N GLY A 21 -9.45 6.19 -2.36
CA GLY A 21 -10.82 6.49 -2.72
C GLY A 21 -11.76 6.36 -1.54
N PHE A 22 -13.05 6.42 -1.85
CA PHE A 22 -14.12 6.28 -0.88
C PHE A 22 -15.00 5.10 -1.24
N ASP A 23 -15.23 4.22 -0.27
CA ASP A 23 -16.24 3.16 -0.37
C ASP A 23 -17.60 3.72 0.09
N PRO A 24 -18.59 3.85 -0.80
CA PRO A 24 -19.90 4.38 -0.44
C PRO A 24 -20.77 3.41 0.37
N TYR A 25 -20.48 2.11 0.33
CA TYR A 25 -21.22 1.08 1.05
C TYR A 25 -20.81 1.05 2.53
N TYR A 26 -19.50 0.95 2.79
CA TYR A 26 -18.95 0.98 4.15
C TYR A 26 -18.75 2.41 4.69
N GLN A 27 -18.91 3.42 3.86
CA GLN A 27 -18.71 4.84 4.19
C GLN A 27 -17.31 5.14 4.75
N GLN A 28 -16.28 4.51 4.17
CA GLN A 28 -14.90 4.65 4.61
C GLN A 28 -13.99 5.12 3.48
N GLN A 29 -12.98 5.90 3.85
CA GLN A 29 -11.84 6.17 2.96
C GLN A 29 -10.95 4.93 2.94
N TYR A 30 -10.49 4.53 1.76
CA TYR A 30 -9.50 3.48 1.60
C TYR A 30 -8.21 4.06 1.04
N THR A 31 -7.10 3.47 1.46
CA THR A 31 -5.77 3.73 0.92
C THR A 31 -4.95 2.44 1.03
N TYR A 32 -4.55 1.91 -0.11
CA TYR A 32 -3.77 0.68 -0.18
C TYR A 32 -2.79 0.70 -1.36
N VAL A 33 -1.78 -0.16 -1.31
CA VAL A 33 -0.81 -0.42 -2.37
C VAL A 33 -1.22 -1.68 -3.10
N MET A 34 -1.59 -1.56 -4.37
CA MET A 34 -1.90 -2.73 -5.19
C MET A 34 -0.61 -3.47 -5.61
N PRO A 35 -0.61 -4.80 -5.77
CA PRO A 35 0.63 -5.53 -6.08
C PRO A 35 1.24 -5.22 -7.46
N SER A 36 0.39 -4.98 -8.48
CA SER A 36 0.87 -4.75 -9.84
C SER A 36 -0.14 -3.99 -10.68
N ILE A 37 0.32 -2.90 -11.31
CA ILE A 37 -0.44 -2.18 -12.33
C ILE A 37 -0.84 -3.17 -13.45
N GLY A 38 -2.12 -3.19 -13.81
CA GLY A 38 -2.67 -3.93 -14.96
C GLY A 38 -2.92 -5.43 -14.76
N ARG A 39 -2.40 -6.06 -13.70
CA ARG A 39 -2.65 -7.49 -13.40
C ARG A 39 -3.31 -7.72 -12.05
N TYR A 40 -2.87 -7.00 -11.01
CA TYR A 40 -3.37 -7.14 -9.65
C TYR A 40 -3.72 -5.76 -9.12
N GLU A 41 -4.95 -5.33 -9.41
CA GLU A 41 -5.38 -3.95 -9.23
C GLU A 41 -6.10 -3.69 -7.90
N TRP A 42 -6.30 -4.72 -7.09
CA TRP A 42 -7.03 -4.67 -5.83
C TRP A 42 -6.11 -4.84 -4.64
N GLN A 43 -6.62 -4.59 -3.43
CA GLN A 43 -5.91 -4.92 -2.21
C GLN A 43 -5.90 -6.45 -2.02
N TRP A 44 -4.71 -7.04 -1.93
CA TRP A 44 -4.54 -8.46 -1.70
C TRP A 44 -4.00 -8.67 -0.29
N PHE A 45 -4.68 -9.51 0.49
CA PHE A 45 -4.42 -9.63 1.93
C PHE A 45 -2.95 -9.90 2.25
N TRP A 46 -2.33 -10.89 1.60
CA TRP A 46 -0.95 -11.27 1.91
C TRP A 46 0.05 -10.23 1.39
N ASP A 47 -0.13 -9.73 0.17
CA ASP A 47 0.71 -8.67 -0.41
C ASP A 47 0.71 -7.42 0.47
N SER A 48 -0.46 -6.99 0.95
CA SER A 48 -0.62 -5.88 1.89
C SER A 48 0.16 -6.08 3.20
N CYS A 49 0.22 -7.30 3.73
CA CYS A 49 1.06 -7.58 4.91
C CYS A 49 2.55 -7.33 4.61
N PHE A 50 3.04 -7.70 3.43
CA PHE A 50 4.43 -7.44 3.05
C PHE A 50 4.68 -5.96 2.72
N HIS A 51 3.73 -5.28 2.09
CA HIS A 51 3.78 -3.83 1.88
C HIS A 51 3.91 -3.11 3.21
N ALA A 52 3.10 -3.47 4.21
CA ALA A 52 3.17 -2.86 5.55
C ALA A 52 4.53 -3.06 6.22
N ILE A 53 5.17 -4.23 6.07
CA ILE A 53 6.53 -4.47 6.59
C ILE A 53 7.54 -3.53 5.92
N ALA A 54 7.53 -3.44 4.59
CA ALA A 54 8.45 -2.55 3.87
C ALA A 54 8.21 -1.07 4.24
N LEU A 55 6.95 -0.63 4.17
CA LEU A 55 6.50 0.73 4.47
C LEU A 55 6.80 1.13 5.92
N SER A 56 6.79 0.21 6.88
CA SER A 56 7.18 0.52 8.27
C SER A 56 8.56 1.16 8.40
N THR A 57 9.43 0.94 7.40
CA THR A 57 10.78 1.52 7.34
C THR A 57 10.92 2.65 6.31
N LEU A 58 9.99 2.79 5.37
CA LEU A 58 10.07 3.72 4.24
C LEU A 58 9.07 4.88 4.35
N ASP A 59 7.85 4.59 4.80
CA ASP A 59 6.75 5.54 5.04
C ASP A 59 5.76 4.93 6.05
N VAL A 60 5.92 5.29 7.33
CA VAL A 60 5.12 4.71 8.42
C VAL A 60 3.65 5.11 8.36
N GLU A 61 3.31 6.26 7.77
CA GLU A 61 1.93 6.70 7.68
C GLU A 61 1.19 5.92 6.60
N LEU A 62 1.83 5.67 5.46
CA LEU A 62 1.27 4.79 4.44
C LEU A 62 1.14 3.34 4.95
N ALA A 63 2.08 2.85 5.78
CA ALA A 63 1.97 1.54 6.41
C ALA A 63 0.71 1.41 7.30
N LYS A 64 0.39 2.46 8.07
CA LYS A 64 -0.82 2.50 8.91
C LYS A 64 -2.07 2.51 8.05
N GLN A 65 -2.09 3.31 6.98
CA GLN A 65 -3.22 3.41 6.06
C GLN A 65 -3.50 2.08 5.34
N GLU A 66 -2.46 1.39 4.90
CA GLU A 66 -2.54 0.05 4.30
C GLU A 66 -3.28 -0.93 5.23
N LEU A 67 -2.82 -1.03 6.48
CA LEU A 67 -3.41 -1.92 7.48
C LEU A 67 -4.80 -1.47 7.92
N ALA A 68 -5.03 -0.16 8.06
CA ALA A 68 -6.34 0.37 8.42
C ALA A 68 -7.37 -0.01 7.36
N THR A 69 -7.03 0.13 6.08
CA THR A 69 -7.88 -0.29 4.97
C THR A 69 -8.07 -1.80 4.94
N LEU A 70 -6.99 -2.57 5.15
CA LEU A 70 -7.03 -4.03 5.10
C LEU A 70 -7.99 -4.64 6.12
N LEU A 71 -8.14 -3.99 7.29
CA LEU A 71 -8.95 -4.46 8.40
C LEU A 71 -10.40 -3.97 8.38
N ILE A 72 -10.78 -3.13 7.39
CA ILE A 72 -12.18 -2.86 7.09
C ILE A 72 -12.79 -4.15 6.49
N PRO A 73 -14.05 -4.50 6.78
CA PRO A 73 -14.73 -5.57 6.08
C PRO A 73 -14.68 -5.33 4.57
N GLN A 74 -14.12 -6.28 3.80
CA GLN A 74 -14.00 -6.21 2.34
C GLN A 74 -15.10 -7.02 1.66
#